data_AF-A0A4D0CJ16-F1
#
_entry.id   AF-A0A4D0CJ16-F1
#
_cell.length_a   1.000
_cell.length_b   1.000
_cell.length_c   1.000
_cell.angle_alpha   90.00
_cell.angle_beta   90.00
_cell.angle_gamma   90.00
#
_symmetry.space_group_name_H-M   'P 1'
#
loop_
_entity.id
_entity.type
_entity.pdbx_description
1 polymer ?
#
loop_
_entity_poly.entity_id
_entity_poly.type
_entity_poly.pdbx_seq_one_letter_code
_entity_poly.pdbx_strand_id
1 'polypeptide(L)'
;MITDSVAQKLEERGLWRRAATRWSDVLLHAETDREREEAARRRGICIIKSRRMPEQFVTFGDVKKAADRTLKEMGINPQDEWKNYSFSDAGDDLALP
;
A
#
# COMPACT_ATOMS: atom_id res chain seq x y z
N MET A 1 0.58 18.00 -32.46
CA MET A 1 0.03 17.11 -31.42
C MET A 1 0.61 15.75 -31.70
N ILE A 2 1.25 15.13 -30.72
CA ILE A 2 1.78 13.79 -30.91
C ILE A 2 0.66 12.76 -30.92
N THR A 3 0.68 11.86 -31.91
CA THR A 3 -0.19 10.69 -31.99
C THR A 3 0.65 9.41 -32.02
N ASP A 4 0.84 8.75 -30.86
CA ASP A 4 1.35 7.37 -30.80
C ASP A 4 0.21 6.46 -30.33
N SER A 5 -0.28 5.63 -31.25
CA SER A 5 -1.46 4.79 -31.01
C SER A 5 -1.23 3.74 -29.92
N VAL A 6 0.02 3.31 -29.73
CA VAL A 6 0.38 2.31 -28.72
C VAL A 6 0.38 2.97 -27.34
N ALA A 7 1.01 4.14 -27.20
CA ALA A 7 1.07 4.88 -25.95
C ALA A 7 -0.34 5.25 -25.47
N GLN A 8 -1.20 5.73 -26.37
CA GLN A 8 -2.59 6.07 -26.05
C GLN A 8 -3.40 4.84 -25.59
N LYS A 9 -3.30 3.71 -26.30
CA LYS A 9 -3.96 2.45 -25.88
C LYS A 9 -3.45 1.94 -24.53
N LEU A 10 -2.17 2.15 -24.22
CA LEU A 10 -1.60 1.80 -22.91
C LEU A 10 -2.12 2.72 -21.80
N GLU A 11 -2.31 4.01 -22.07
CA GLU A 11 -2.95 4.96 -21.14
C GLU A 11 -4.41 4.59 -20.88
N GLU A 12 -5.18 4.27 -21.92
CA GLU A 12 -6.59 3.84 -21.82
C GLU A 12 -6.73 2.55 -21.00
N ARG A 13 -5.81 1.60 -21.18
CA ARG A 13 -5.78 0.34 -20.40
C ARG A 13 -5.20 0.51 -19.00
N GLY A 14 -4.77 1.71 -18.60
CA GLY A 14 -4.16 1.97 -17.29
C GLY A 14 -2.80 1.29 -17.08
N LEU A 15 -2.11 0.88 -18.14
CA LEU A 15 -0.78 0.25 -18.07
C LEU A 15 0.31 1.32 -17.98
N TRP A 16 0.27 2.11 -16.90
CA TRP A 16 1.01 3.37 -16.76
C TRP A 16 2.53 3.23 -16.90
N ARG A 17 3.16 2.15 -16.39
CA ARG A 17 4.62 1.95 -16.55
C ARG A 17 5.01 1.75 -18.01
N ARG A 18 4.25 0.90 -18.72
CA ARG A 18 4.49 0.60 -20.14
C ARG A 18 4.21 1.83 -21.00
N ALA A 19 3.16 2.57 -20.69
CA ALA A 19 2.86 3.85 -21.33
C ALA A 19 4.02 4.85 -21.15
N ALA A 20 4.59 4.97 -19.94
CA ALA A 20 5.73 5.85 -19.68
C ALA A 20 6.98 5.45 -20.50
N THR A 21 7.27 4.15 -20.62
CA THR A 21 8.36 3.66 -21.49
C THR A 21 8.11 4.06 -22.94
N ARG A 22 6.89 3.82 -23.45
CA ARG A 22 6.55 4.16 -24.83
C ARG A 22 6.63 5.67 -25.10
N TRP A 23 6.17 6.51 -24.17
CA TRP A 23 6.35 7.96 -24.26
C TRP A 23 7.82 8.40 -24.19
N SER A 24 8.70 7.60 -23.59
CA SER A 24 10.15 7.87 -23.63
C SER A 24 10.72 7.61 -25.02
N ASP A 25 10.30 6.54 -25.70
CA ASP A 25 10.71 6.28 -27.09
C ASP A 25 10.22 7.39 -28.02
N VAL A 26 8.97 7.82 -27.84
CA VAL A 26 8.38 8.93 -28.60
C VAL A 26 9.11 10.25 -28.35
N LEU A 27 9.54 10.52 -27.10
CA LEU A 27 10.36 11.68 -26.77
C LEU A 27 11.69 11.68 -27.53
N LEU A 28 12.34 10.51 -27.67
CA LEU A 28 13.62 10.38 -28.36
C LEU A 28 13.51 10.63 -29.88
N HIS A 29 12.35 10.32 -30.47
CA HIS A 29 12.11 10.45 -31.92
C HIS A 29 11.31 11.71 -32.29
N ALA A 30 10.99 12.57 -31.33
CA ALA A 30 10.25 13.79 -31.59
C ALA A 30 11.10 14.81 -32.37
N GLU A 31 10.54 15.31 -33.48
CA GLU A 31 11.23 16.24 -34.39
C GLU A 31 11.13 17.69 -33.91
N THR A 32 10.01 18.03 -33.26
CA THR A 32 9.77 19.39 -32.78
C THR A 32 9.84 19.50 -31.26
N ASP A 33 10.21 20.68 -30.76
CA ASP A 33 10.27 20.92 -29.31
C ASP A 33 8.89 20.87 -28.66
N ARG A 34 7.85 21.30 -29.39
CA ARG A 34 6.45 21.19 -28.92
C ARG A 34 6.04 19.73 -28.72
N GLU A 35 6.48 18.86 -29.61
CA GLU A 35 6.25 17.42 -29.51
C GLU A 35 7.06 16.84 -28.34
N ARG A 36 8.34 17.19 -28.21
CA ARG A 36 9.16 16.77 -27.06
C ARG A 36 8.52 17.16 -25.74
N GLU A 37 8.03 18.39 -25.62
CA GLU A 37 7.35 18.86 -24.41
C GLU A 37 6.06 18.08 -24.13
N GLU A 38 5.26 17.78 -25.17
CA GLU A 38 4.05 16.98 -25.02
C GLU A 38 4.35 15.54 -24.57
N ALA A 39 5.33 14.87 -25.19
CA ALA A 39 5.77 13.54 -24.81
C ALA A 39 6.31 13.51 -23.37
N ALA A 40 7.13 14.50 -22.99
CA ALA A 40 7.69 14.62 -21.65
C ALA A 40 6.59 14.79 -20.59
N ARG A 41 5.59 15.64 -20.87
CA ARG A 41 4.43 15.87 -19.99
C ARG A 41 3.63 14.59 -19.78
N ARG A 42 3.28 13.90 -20.87
CA ARG A 42 2.51 12.63 -20.81
C ARG A 42 3.28 11.53 -20.09
N ARG A 43 4.59 11.41 -20.34
CA ARG A 43 5.48 10.52 -19.62
C ARG A 43 5.45 10.80 -18.11
N GLY A 44 5.53 12.06 -17.70
CA GLY A 44 5.44 12.47 -16.30
C GLY A 44 4.13 12.03 -15.64
N ILE A 45 3.00 12.26 -16.31
CA ILE A 45 1.67 11.80 -15.84
C ILE A 45 1.65 10.28 -15.66
N CYS A 46 2.14 9.54 -16.65
CA CYS A 46 2.21 8.08 -16.57
C CYS A 46 3.08 7.60 -15.40
N ILE A 47 4.23 8.24 -15.15
CA ILE A 47 5.08 7.91 -14.00
C ILE A 47 4.34 8.12 -12.69
N ILE A 48 3.67 9.27 -12.51
CA ILE A 48 2.89 9.57 -11.31
C ILE A 48 1.80 8.51 -11.09
N LYS A 49 1.01 8.21 -12.12
CA LYS A 49 -0.05 7.20 -12.05
C LYS A 49 0.47 5.77 -11.86
N SER A 50 1.72 5.50 -12.25
CA SER A 50 2.34 4.18 -12.09
C SER A 50 2.84 3.91 -10.67
N ARG A 51 2.98 4.96 -9.85
CA ARG A 51 3.31 4.81 -8.44
C ARG A 51 2.16 4.06 -7.79
N ARG A 52 2.47 2.93 -7.14
CA ARG A 52 1.49 2.29 -6.26
C ARG A 52 1.10 3.31 -5.20
N MET A 53 -0.18 3.29 -4.80
CA MET A 53 -0.57 3.86 -3.52
C MET A 53 0.45 3.36 -2.49
N PRO A 54 1.10 4.26 -1.72
CA PRO A 54 1.98 3.80 -0.67
C PRO A 54 1.18 2.82 0.17
N GLU A 55 1.76 1.64 0.40
CA GLU A 55 1.18 0.66 1.31
C GLU A 55 0.87 1.41 2.60
N GLN A 56 -0.40 1.38 3.03
CA GLN A 56 -0.79 2.10 4.24
C GLN A 56 0.13 1.59 5.34
N PHE A 57 0.90 2.49 5.95
CA PHE A 57 1.80 2.14 7.03
C PHE A 57 0.95 1.65 8.20
N VAL A 58 0.81 0.34 8.32
CA VAL A 58 0.14 -0.27 9.48
C VAL A 58 1.13 -0.20 10.63
N THR A 59 0.83 0.65 11.61
CA THR A 59 1.65 0.74 12.82
C THR A 59 1.24 -0.37 13.78
N PHE A 60 2.14 -0.80 14.68
CA PHE A 60 1.78 -1.73 15.77
C PHE A 60 0.54 -1.26 16.57
N GLY A 61 0.32 0.06 16.67
CA GLY A 61 -0.88 0.63 17.28
C GLY A 61 -2.18 0.34 16.52
N ASP A 62 -2.14 0.22 15.19
CA ASP A 62 -3.31 -0.11 14.37
C ASP A 62 -3.68 -1.59 14.54
N VAL A 63 -2.67 -2.46 14.64
CA VAL A 63 -2.86 -3.88 14.98
C VAL A 63 -3.47 -4.01 16.38
N LYS A 64 -2.95 -3.27 17.37
CA LYS A 64 -3.53 -3.25 18.73
C LYS A 64 -4.98 -2.80 18.72
N LYS A 65 -5.31 -1.69 18.04
CA LYS A 65 -6.70 -1.20 17.95
C LYS A 65 -7.63 -2.19 17.27
N ALA A 66 -7.16 -2.90 16.25
CA ALA A 66 -7.94 -3.96 15.60
C ALA A 66 -8.19 -5.12 16.57
N ALA A 67 -7.18 -5.56 17.31
CA ALA A 67 -7.31 -6.60 18.33
C ALA A 67 -8.23 -6.18 19.48
N ASP A 68 -8.10 -4.95 19.99
CA ASP A 68 -8.97 -4.42 21.06
C ASP A 68 -10.43 -4.36 20.60
N ARG A 69 -10.68 -4.02 19.33
CA ARG A 69 -12.03 -4.04 18.74
C ARG A 69 -12.60 -5.46 18.71
N THR A 70 -11.83 -6.44 18.24
CA THR A 70 -12.29 -7.83 18.16
C THR A 70 -12.54 -8.41 19.55
N LEU A 71 -11.68 -8.13 20.53
CA LEU A 71 -11.89 -8.53 21.92
C LEU A 71 -13.21 -7.96 22.46
N LYS A 72 -13.46 -6.67 22.22
CA LYS A 72 -14.70 -6.01 22.62
C LYS A 72 -15.94 -6.62 21.95
N GLU A 73 -15.88 -6.91 20.66
CA GLU A 73 -16.97 -7.55 19.91
C GLU A 73 -17.29 -8.96 20.44
N MET A 74 -16.26 -9.67 20.91
CA MET A 74 -16.37 -10.99 21.54
C MET A 74 -16.80 -10.92 23.01
N GLY A 75 -16.96 -9.72 23.58
CA GLY A 75 -17.28 -9.51 24.99
C GLY A 75 -16.13 -9.81 25.96
N ILE A 76 -14.90 -9.93 25.46
CA ILE A 76 -13.69 -10.18 26.26
C ILE A 76 -13.15 -8.83 26.71
N ASN A 77 -13.12 -8.60 28.02
CA ASN A 77 -12.56 -7.40 28.62
C ASN A 77 -11.15 -7.71 29.15
N PRO A 78 -10.07 -7.22 28.53
CA PRO A 78 -8.71 -7.55 28.95
C PRO A 78 -8.40 -7.07 30.37
N GLN A 79 -9.09 -6.07 30.89
CA GLN A 79 -8.94 -5.62 32.29
C GLN A 79 -9.53 -6.61 33.31
N ASP A 80 -10.48 -7.48 32.90
CA ASP A 80 -11.07 -8.48 33.79
C ASP A 80 -10.20 -9.74 33.92
N GLU A 81 -9.37 -10.05 32.92
CA GLU A 81 -8.41 -11.18 32.96
C GLU A 81 -7.15 -10.86 33.76
N TRP A 82 -6.78 -9.59 33.93
CA TRP A 82 -5.64 -9.17 34.75
C TRP A 82 -5.99 -9.09 36.23
N LYS A 83 -7.02 -9.83 36.66
CA LYS A 83 -7.25 -10.12 38.08
C LYS A 83 -6.14 -11.05 38.55
N ASN A 84 -5.05 -10.42 39.01
CA ASN A 84 -4.08 -10.94 39.95
C ASN A 84 -3.86 -12.45 39.87
N TYR A 85 -3.07 -12.90 38.90
CA TYR A 85 -2.26 -14.10 39.15
C TYR A 85 -1.23 -13.70 40.20
N SER A 86 -1.65 -13.77 41.46
CA SER A 86 -0.70 -13.72 42.57
C SER A 86 0.09 -15.03 42.48
N PHE A 87 1.42 -14.96 42.49
CA PHE A 87 2.26 -16.16 42.48
C PHE A 87 1.94 -17.12 43.65
N SER A 88 1.21 -16.64 44.66
CA SER A 88 0.66 -17.43 45.77
C SER A 88 -0.56 -18.30 45.43
N ASP A 89 -1.24 -18.09 44.30
CA ASP A 89 -2.39 -18.89 43.86
C ASP A 89 -1.98 -20.13 43.05
N ALA A 90 -0.67 -20.30 42.78
CA ALA A 90 -0.10 -21.58 42.42
C ALA A 90 -0.08 -22.45 43.68
N GLY A 91 -1.22 -23.06 44.00
CA GLY A 91 -1.38 -23.99 45.10
C GLY A 91 -0.30 -25.08 45.09
N ASP A 92 -0.03 -25.61 46.27
CA ASP A 92 0.90 -26.70 46.60
C ASP A 92 0.58 -28.04 45.89
N ASP A 93 0.27 -28.04 44.60
CA ASP A 93 -0.11 -29.22 43.81
C ASP A 93 1.11 -29.88 43.13
N LEU A 94 2.34 -29.56 43.59
CA LEU A 94 3.57 -30.27 43.21
C LEU A 94 4.02 -31.30 44.26
N ALA A 95 3.17 -31.64 45.24
CA ALA A 95 3.38 -32.84 46.03
C ALA A 95 3.08 -34.09 45.16
N LEU A 96 4.10 -34.56 44.45
CA LEU A 96 4.16 -35.89 43.85
C LEU A 96 4.12 -36.97 44.95
N PRO A 97 3.12 -37.86 44.96
CA PRO A 97 3.31 -39.25 45.34
C PRO A 97 3.75 -40.11 44.14
#